data_AF-A0A5M9JLB6-F1
#
_entry.id   AF-A0A5M9JLB6-F1
#
_cell.length_a   1.000
_cell.length_b   1.000
_cell.length_c   1.000
_cell.angle_alpha   90.00
_cell.angle_beta   90.00
_cell.angle_gamma   90.00
#
_symmetry.space_group_name_H-M   'P 1'
#
loop_
_entity.id
_entity.type
_entity.pdbx_description
1 polymer ?
#
loop_
_entity_poly.entity_id
_entity_poly.type
_entity_poly.pdbx_seq_one_letter_code
_entity_poly.pdbx_strand_id
1 'polypeptide(L)'
;MSLSMTKVPSLKGDAGVFGMINWLDVDECFEYEDTDISKQTRKEEILDTILSFCCGCIKDALRKPQGESMEALVNIWDVFMNVAQIIEWTDPFHDRLICLLLWTKEFEVLRRTIQPEEMNIRSSWECHRLVEVVHNSWKALIFAPHDTLSKQCNLASFTATAFAVGAHDWLGITALWYLHQALEISDRITVRLAPITIIWIRTAGAKLLTFSILKKNWENKSSDNGALDVASLQIPGILAQFAGVTYHGFSLERWFFWKERFECLSLDDDEETRIWARDTVGYMTQFDSMLCYGISEKAKMEGDSTLREKDKNKNLKTDGSKANKEGHGDYKIEADNNYDGQLTSTMEMATALENKRLRLLVRQKD
;
A
#
# COMPACT_ATOMS: atom_id res chain seq x y z
N MET A 1 -35.04 66.23 24.31
CA MET A 1 -34.26 65.87 23.10
C MET A 1 -32.91 65.35 23.55
N SER A 2 -32.79 64.04 23.77
CA SER A 2 -31.51 63.37 24.08
C SER A 2 -31.03 62.66 22.82
N LEU A 3 -29.94 63.15 22.24
CA LEU A 3 -29.20 62.47 21.18
C LEU A 3 -28.12 61.60 21.85
N SER A 4 -28.39 60.30 21.91
CA SER A 4 -27.42 59.26 22.23
C SER A 4 -26.59 58.97 20.98
N MET A 5 -25.30 59.27 21.02
CA MET A 5 -24.34 58.84 20.00
C MET A 5 -24.00 57.36 20.22
N THR A 6 -24.43 56.54 19.26
CA THR A 6 -24.03 55.14 19.10
C THR A 6 -22.54 55.06 18.77
N LYS A 7 -21.78 54.46 19.69
CA LYS A 7 -20.37 54.09 19.52
C LYS A 7 -20.34 52.75 18.76
N VAL A 8 -19.79 52.76 17.55
CA VAL A 8 -19.50 51.55 16.76
C VAL A 8 -18.22 50.90 17.33
N PRO A 9 -18.24 49.63 17.76
CA PRO A 9 -17.01 48.90 18.01
C PRO A 9 -16.50 48.27 16.70
N SER A 10 -15.34 48.76 16.30
CA SER A 10 -14.33 48.12 15.46
C SER A 10 -14.28 46.60 15.65
N LEU A 11 -14.63 45.84 14.61
CA LEU A 11 -14.22 44.44 14.44
C LEU A 11 -12.72 44.41 14.12
N LYS A 12 -11.90 44.34 15.17
CA LYS A 12 -10.53 43.82 15.03
C LYS A 12 -10.66 42.31 14.87
N GLY A 13 -10.14 41.80 13.76
CA GLY A 13 -10.07 40.37 13.50
C GLY A 13 -9.20 39.71 14.56
N ASP A 14 -9.83 38.84 15.35
CA ASP A 14 -9.14 37.80 16.08
C ASP A 14 -8.60 36.81 15.03
N ALA A 15 -7.32 36.97 14.71
CA ALA A 15 -6.51 35.87 14.25
C ALA A 15 -6.60 34.80 15.34
N GLY A 16 -7.42 33.78 15.09
CA GLY A 16 -7.54 32.61 15.96
C GLY A 16 -6.17 31.96 16.08
N VAL A 17 -5.50 32.27 17.17
CA VAL A 17 -4.42 31.47 17.74
C VAL A 17 -5.06 30.14 18.11
N PHE A 18 -5.10 29.21 17.15
CA PHE A 18 -5.24 27.80 17.49
C PHE A 18 -4.08 27.49 18.41
N GLY A 19 -4.40 27.17 19.67
CA GLY A 19 -3.41 26.70 20.62
C GLY A 19 -2.63 25.59 19.95
N MET A 20 -1.35 25.85 19.68
CA MET A 20 -0.37 24.80 19.47
C MET A 20 -0.38 23.98 20.76
N ILE A 21 -1.17 22.91 20.77
CA ILE A 21 -0.82 21.75 21.57
C ILE A 21 0.58 21.41 21.10
N ASN A 22 1.54 21.56 22.00
CA ASN A 22 2.94 21.28 21.72
C ASN A 22 3.00 19.76 21.53
N TRP A 23 2.98 19.27 20.30
CA TRP A 23 2.88 17.82 20.03
C TRP A 23 4.13 17.03 20.46
N LEU A 24 5.17 17.71 20.95
CA LEU A 24 6.23 17.09 21.74
C LEU A 24 5.71 16.48 23.06
N ASP A 25 4.55 16.93 23.58
CA ASP A 25 3.86 16.33 24.74
C ASP A 25 2.92 15.18 24.33
N VAL A 26 2.82 14.84 23.03
CA VAL A 26 2.02 13.68 22.60
C VAL A 26 2.76 12.37 22.83
N ASP A 27 4.09 12.37 22.78
CA ASP A 27 4.89 11.29 23.34
C ASP A 27 4.58 11.10 24.84
N GLU A 28 4.49 12.19 25.63
CA GLU A 28 4.09 12.10 27.05
C GLU A 28 2.62 11.66 27.24
N CYS A 29 1.70 12.02 26.32
CA CYS A 29 0.29 11.59 26.39
C CYS A 29 0.09 10.09 26.07
N PHE A 30 1.03 9.47 25.34
CA PHE A 30 1.01 8.05 24.99
C PHE A 30 1.99 7.19 25.81
N GLU A 31 2.82 7.79 26.68
CA GLU A 31 3.69 7.07 27.62
C GLU A 31 2.99 6.52 28.87
N TYR A 32 1.68 6.74 29.02
CA TYR A 32 0.89 6.14 30.10
C TYR A 32 0.51 4.69 29.78
N GLU A 33 0.93 3.77 30.66
CA GLU A 33 0.67 2.32 30.70
C GLU A 33 -0.42 1.80 29.75
N ASP A 34 -0.06 0.80 28.93
CA ASP A 34 -0.85 0.02 27.94
C ASP A 34 -2.27 -0.39 28.38
N THR A 35 -2.59 -0.31 29.67
CA THR A 35 -3.83 -0.77 30.29
C THR A 35 -5.05 0.13 30.04
N ASP A 36 -4.90 1.43 29.78
CA ASP A 36 -6.04 2.37 29.81
C ASP A 36 -6.60 2.79 28.43
N ILE A 37 -5.95 2.41 27.32
CA ILE A 37 -6.45 2.63 25.93
C ILE A 37 -7.56 1.64 25.54
N SER A 38 -7.77 0.59 26.34
CA SER A 38 -8.83 -0.40 26.13
C SER A 38 -10.25 0.17 26.24
N LYS A 39 -10.44 1.30 26.94
CA LYS A 39 -11.76 1.91 27.14
C LYS A 39 -12.27 2.55 25.85
N GLN A 40 -13.46 2.12 25.41
CA GLN A 40 -14.12 2.65 24.21
C GLN A 40 -14.19 4.19 24.21
N THR A 41 -14.47 4.83 25.36
CA THR A 41 -14.53 6.29 25.47
C THR A 41 -13.21 6.95 25.06
N ARG A 42 -12.08 6.42 25.50
CA ARG A 42 -10.75 6.95 25.17
C ARG A 42 -10.42 6.75 23.69
N LYS A 43 -10.86 5.63 23.10
CA LYS A 43 -10.75 5.39 21.65
C LYS A 43 -11.51 6.42 20.84
N GLU A 44 -12.75 6.75 21.23
CA GLU A 44 -13.52 7.81 20.56
C GLU A 44 -12.84 9.18 20.71
N GLU A 45 -12.31 9.51 21.88
CA GLU A 45 -11.55 10.75 22.10
C GLU A 45 -10.29 10.82 21.21
N ILE A 46 -9.58 9.71 21.04
CA ILE A 46 -8.45 9.60 20.12
C ILE A 46 -8.92 9.84 18.68
N LEU A 47 -10.02 9.22 18.23
CA LEU A 47 -10.55 9.45 16.88
C LEU A 47 -10.94 10.89 16.65
N ASP A 48 -11.66 11.51 17.58
CA ASP A 48 -12.07 12.91 17.48
C ASP A 48 -10.85 13.83 17.41
N THR A 49 -9.80 13.52 18.16
CA THR A 49 -8.52 14.23 18.13
C THR A 49 -7.83 14.09 16.77
N ILE A 50 -7.70 12.86 16.25
CA ILE A 50 -7.09 12.62 14.93
C ILE A 50 -7.92 13.27 13.83
N LEU A 51 -9.25 13.19 13.89
CA LEU A 51 -10.15 13.81 12.92
C LEU A 51 -10.00 15.33 12.93
N SER A 52 -9.98 15.95 14.12
CA SER A 52 -9.77 17.39 14.28
C SER A 52 -8.41 17.82 13.72
N PHE A 53 -7.36 17.05 14.02
CA PHE A 53 -6.01 17.27 13.50
C PHE A 53 -5.99 17.17 11.96
N CYS A 54 -6.52 16.09 11.39
CA CYS A 54 -6.61 15.89 9.94
C CYS A 54 -7.38 17.05 9.28
N CYS A 55 -8.52 17.46 9.86
CA CYS A 55 -9.30 18.60 9.37
C CYS A 55 -8.49 19.90 9.41
N GLY A 56 -7.69 20.13 10.46
CA GLY A 56 -6.80 21.27 10.59
C GLY A 56 -5.72 21.30 9.51
N CYS A 57 -4.99 20.18 9.36
CA CYS A 57 -3.97 20.00 8.33
C CYS A 57 -4.53 20.18 6.92
N ILE A 58 -5.72 19.63 6.66
CA ILE A 58 -6.42 19.76 5.39
C ILE A 58 -6.82 21.22 5.10
N LYS A 59 -7.40 21.91 6.08
CA LYS A 59 -7.77 23.33 5.93
C LYS A 59 -6.55 24.20 5.68
N ASP A 60 -5.44 23.92 6.35
CA ASP A 60 -4.17 24.62 6.14
C ASP A 60 -3.60 24.33 4.76
N ALA A 61 -3.62 23.06 4.33
CA ALA A 61 -3.18 22.66 3.01
C ALA A 61 -3.98 23.32 1.88
N LEU A 62 -5.31 23.50 2.04
CA LEU A 62 -6.12 24.24 1.06
C LEU A 62 -5.73 25.72 0.92
N ARG A 63 -5.18 26.31 1.97
CA ARG A 63 -4.85 27.74 2.01
C ARG A 63 -3.44 28.04 1.52
N LYS A 64 -2.57 27.03 1.49
CA LYS A 64 -1.13 27.16 1.20
C LYS A 64 -0.75 26.47 -0.11
N PRO A 65 0.29 26.97 -0.82
CA PRO A 65 0.87 26.27 -1.96
C PRO A 65 1.30 24.84 -1.58
N GLN A 66 1.23 23.91 -2.54
CA GLN A 66 1.48 22.49 -2.29
C GLN A 66 2.79 22.20 -1.53
N GLY A 67 3.89 22.87 -1.90
CA GLY A 67 5.20 22.68 -1.27
C GLY A 67 5.21 22.97 0.24
N GLU A 68 4.45 23.96 0.68
CA GLU A 68 4.33 24.34 2.09
C GLU A 68 3.38 23.43 2.89
N SER A 69 2.51 22.69 2.19
CA SER A 69 1.53 21.79 2.80
C SER A 69 2.01 20.34 2.95
N MET A 70 3.16 19.97 2.37
CA MET A 70 3.68 18.60 2.40
C MET A 70 3.98 18.10 3.82
N GLU A 71 4.46 18.98 4.70
CA GLU A 71 4.78 18.63 6.09
C GLU A 71 3.52 18.23 6.86
N ALA A 72 2.40 18.93 6.64
CA ALA A 72 1.13 18.59 7.27
C ALA A 72 0.66 17.17 6.90
N LEU A 73 0.90 16.74 5.66
CA LEU A 73 0.54 15.39 5.20
C LEU A 73 1.43 14.31 5.81
N VAL A 74 2.74 14.57 5.89
CA VAL A 74 3.70 13.68 6.56
C VAL A 74 3.30 13.50 8.02
N ASN A 75 2.91 14.58 8.71
CA ASN A 75 2.47 14.53 10.10
C ASN A 75 1.17 13.73 10.30
N ILE A 76 0.23 13.79 9.35
CA ILE A 76 -0.97 12.94 9.39
C ILE A 76 -0.59 11.46 9.42
N TRP A 77 0.31 11.04 8.54
CA TRP A 77 0.74 9.65 8.49
C TRP A 77 1.52 9.22 9.72
N ASP A 78 2.37 10.09 10.26
CA ASP A 78 3.07 9.83 11.52
C ASP A 78 2.09 9.56 12.67
N VAL A 79 1.05 10.40 12.81
CA VAL A 79 -0.03 10.18 13.80
C VAL A 79 -0.70 8.83 13.59
N PHE A 80 -1.06 8.48 12.35
CA PHE A 80 -1.66 7.16 12.06
C PHE A 80 -0.72 6.01 12.42
N MET A 81 0.57 6.10 12.09
CA MET A 81 1.54 5.05 12.41
C MET A 81 1.74 4.90 13.91
N ASN A 82 1.75 6.00 14.67
CA ASN A 82 1.91 5.97 16.13
C ASN A 82 0.68 5.37 16.81
N VAL A 83 -0.53 5.79 16.43
CA VAL A 83 -1.77 5.22 17.00
C VAL A 83 -1.93 3.75 16.62
N ALA A 84 -1.63 3.38 15.36
CA ALA A 84 -1.75 2.00 14.89
C ALA A 84 -0.86 1.02 15.64
N GLN A 85 0.26 1.45 16.23
CA GLN A 85 1.15 0.57 17.01
C GLN A 85 0.56 0.20 18.38
N ILE A 86 -0.33 1.03 18.91
CA ILE A 86 -0.86 0.91 20.27
C ILE A 86 -2.18 0.12 20.28
N ILE A 87 -2.95 0.21 19.20
CA ILE A 87 -4.24 -0.47 19.07
C ILE A 87 -4.03 -1.94 18.70
N GLU A 88 -4.58 -2.86 19.49
CA GLU A 88 -4.52 -4.29 19.23
C GLU A 88 -4.96 -4.62 17.79
N TRP A 89 -4.17 -5.44 17.10
CA TRP A 89 -4.34 -5.74 15.67
C TRP A 89 -5.69 -6.39 15.29
N THR A 90 -6.40 -6.97 16.27
CA THR A 90 -7.74 -7.57 16.13
C THR A 90 -8.88 -6.57 16.38
N ASP A 91 -8.55 -5.37 16.85
CA ASP A 91 -9.54 -4.38 17.25
C ASP A 91 -10.20 -3.71 16.03
N PRO A 92 -11.55 -3.64 15.97
CA PRO A 92 -12.26 -2.99 14.86
C PRO A 92 -11.96 -1.48 14.75
N PHE A 93 -11.30 -0.88 15.73
CA PHE A 93 -10.81 0.49 15.65
C PHE A 93 -9.84 0.70 14.48
N HIS A 94 -9.09 -0.32 14.07
CA HIS A 94 -8.26 -0.25 12.86
C HIS A 94 -9.08 0.12 11.63
N ASP A 95 -10.29 -0.43 11.47
CA ASP A 95 -11.16 -0.10 10.33
C ASP A 95 -11.55 1.38 10.32
N ARG A 96 -11.74 1.99 11.48
CA ARG A 96 -12.06 3.42 11.61
C ARG A 96 -10.86 4.30 11.26
N LEU A 97 -9.66 3.90 11.69
CA LEU A 97 -8.42 4.56 11.30
C LEU A 97 -8.22 4.48 9.78
N ILE A 98 -8.49 3.32 9.17
CA ILE A 98 -8.42 3.13 7.72
C ILE A 98 -9.42 4.01 6.98
N CYS A 99 -10.67 4.10 7.47
CA CYS A 99 -11.68 4.99 6.89
C CYS A 99 -11.22 6.45 6.92
N LEU A 100 -10.64 6.89 8.04
CA LEU A 100 -10.14 8.25 8.16
C LEU A 100 -8.95 8.49 7.22
N LEU A 101 -8.02 7.53 7.13
CA LEU A 101 -6.89 7.58 6.20
C LEU A 101 -7.35 7.70 4.75
N LEU A 102 -8.33 6.89 4.34
CA LEU A 102 -8.92 6.96 2.99
C LEU A 102 -9.60 8.30 2.75
N TRP A 103 -10.30 8.85 3.75
CA TRP A 103 -10.89 10.18 3.64
C TRP A 103 -9.83 11.26 3.39
N THR A 104 -8.67 11.17 4.03
CA THR A 104 -7.58 12.12 3.77
C THR A 104 -7.00 12.00 2.34
N LYS A 105 -7.01 10.80 1.75
CA LYS A 105 -6.67 10.59 0.33
C LYS A 105 -7.70 11.22 -0.61
N GLU A 106 -9.00 11.03 -0.37
CA GLU A 106 -10.08 11.64 -1.17
C GLU A 106 -10.01 13.16 -1.15
N PHE A 107 -9.57 13.72 -0.03
CA PHE A 107 -9.33 15.15 0.06
C PHE A 107 -8.27 15.65 -0.94
N GLU A 108 -7.25 14.85 -1.25
CA GLU A 108 -6.28 15.21 -2.29
C GLU A 108 -6.93 15.32 -3.67
N VAL A 109 -7.79 14.36 -4.01
CA VAL A 109 -8.54 14.36 -5.28
C VAL A 109 -9.38 15.64 -5.38
N LEU A 110 -10.02 16.04 -4.27
CA LEU A 110 -10.75 17.29 -4.19
C LEU A 110 -9.84 18.51 -4.39
N ARG A 111 -8.65 18.56 -3.75
CA ARG A 111 -7.69 19.66 -3.94
C ARG A 111 -7.30 19.82 -5.40
N ARG A 112 -6.93 18.72 -6.08
CA ARG A 112 -6.56 18.76 -7.51
C ARG A 112 -7.71 19.27 -8.38
N THR A 113 -8.95 18.99 -7.98
CA THR A 113 -10.15 19.48 -8.68
C THR A 113 -10.35 20.99 -8.49
N ILE A 114 -10.10 21.51 -7.28
CA ILE A 114 -10.27 22.94 -6.96
C ILE A 114 -9.09 23.78 -7.48
N GLN A 115 -7.88 23.23 -7.45
CA GLN A 115 -6.64 23.90 -7.83
C GLN A 115 -5.96 23.13 -8.99
N PRO A 116 -6.56 23.12 -10.20
CA PRO A 116 -6.06 22.35 -11.33
C PRO A 116 -4.68 22.83 -11.82
N GLU A 117 -4.32 24.07 -11.50
CA GLU A 117 -3.00 24.65 -11.78
C GLU A 117 -1.86 23.91 -11.06
N GLU A 118 -2.15 23.24 -9.94
CA GLU A 118 -1.22 22.40 -9.20
C GLU A 118 -1.13 20.96 -9.77
N MET A 119 -1.93 20.57 -10.78
CA MET A 119 -1.95 19.20 -11.33
C MET A 119 -0.63 18.75 -11.97
N ASN A 120 0.19 19.68 -12.44
CA ASN A 120 1.49 19.38 -13.04
C ASN A 120 2.57 19.09 -12.00
N ILE A 121 2.30 19.39 -10.73
CA ILE A 121 3.18 19.05 -9.62
C ILE A 121 2.71 17.68 -9.12
N ARG A 122 3.65 16.72 -9.10
CA ARG A 122 3.40 15.36 -8.62
C ARG A 122 2.64 15.41 -7.29
N SER A 123 1.64 14.53 -7.16
CA SER A 123 0.86 14.36 -5.93
C SER A 123 1.72 14.47 -4.68
N SER A 124 1.35 15.36 -3.76
CA SER A 124 2.02 15.47 -2.45
C SER A 124 1.72 14.26 -1.55
N TRP A 125 0.76 13.43 -1.95
CA TRP A 125 0.47 12.15 -1.30
C TRP A 125 1.28 11.00 -1.89
N GLU A 126 1.74 11.07 -3.16
CA GLU A 126 2.75 10.18 -3.76
C GLU A 126 4.17 10.38 -3.21
N CYS A 127 4.30 11.09 -2.09
CA CYS A 127 5.56 11.59 -1.59
C CYS A 127 6.48 10.47 -1.12
N HIS A 128 7.73 10.47 -1.59
CA HIS A 128 8.79 9.61 -1.06
C HIS A 128 8.94 9.76 0.47
N ARG A 129 8.64 10.94 1.02
CA ARG A 129 8.68 11.18 2.48
C ARG A 129 7.64 10.36 3.24
N LEU A 130 6.52 10.00 2.61
CA LEU A 130 5.57 9.07 3.20
C LEU A 130 6.19 7.68 3.38
N VAL A 131 6.87 7.18 2.35
CA VAL A 131 7.60 5.91 2.43
C VAL A 131 8.60 5.97 3.56
N GLU A 132 9.29 7.11 3.69
CA GLU A 132 10.27 7.35 4.74
C GLU A 132 9.66 7.27 6.14
N VAL A 133 8.51 7.92 6.39
CA VAL A 133 7.78 7.81 7.68
C VAL A 133 7.43 6.36 7.96
N VAL A 134 6.71 5.70 7.04
CA VAL A 134 6.24 4.32 7.25
C VAL A 134 7.41 3.37 7.45
N HIS A 135 8.46 3.50 6.63
CA HIS A 135 9.66 2.70 6.71
C HIS A 135 10.44 2.94 8.00
N ASN A 136 10.54 4.18 8.47
CA ASN A 136 11.20 4.51 9.73
C ASN A 136 10.44 3.95 10.92
N SER A 137 9.10 4.02 10.94
CA SER A 137 8.27 3.37 11.98
C SER A 137 8.53 1.86 12.02
N TRP A 138 8.58 1.21 10.86
CA TRP A 138 8.90 -0.22 10.78
C TRP A 138 10.33 -0.56 11.20
N LYS A 139 11.32 0.22 10.75
CA LYS A 139 12.73 0.03 11.15
C LYS A 139 12.89 0.13 12.66
N ALA A 140 12.27 1.13 13.29
CA ALA A 140 12.32 1.31 14.73
C ALA A 140 11.81 0.06 15.47
N LEU A 141 10.73 -0.56 14.99
CA LEU A 141 10.17 -1.77 15.60
C LEU A 141 10.95 -3.05 15.30
N ILE A 142 11.45 -3.26 14.08
CA ILE A 142 12.13 -4.52 13.69
C ILE A 142 13.49 -4.65 14.35
N PHE A 143 14.19 -3.53 14.55
CA PHE A 143 15.53 -3.48 15.14
C PHE A 143 15.52 -3.09 16.62
N ALA A 144 14.34 -2.97 17.24
CA ALA A 144 14.24 -2.74 18.67
C ALA A 144 14.86 -3.91 19.47
N PRO A 145 15.53 -3.64 20.61
CA PRO A 145 16.22 -4.67 21.39
C PRO A 145 15.29 -5.59 22.21
N HIS A 146 14.02 -5.24 22.41
CA HIS A 146 13.08 -5.96 23.29
C HIS A 146 11.67 -6.09 22.71
N ASP A 147 10.86 -6.98 23.33
CA ASP A 147 9.51 -7.45 22.97
C ASP A 147 8.56 -6.42 22.34
N THR A 148 8.73 -6.20 21.03
CA THR A 148 7.85 -5.35 20.21
C THR A 148 6.85 -6.17 19.39
N LEU A 149 6.68 -7.47 19.64
CA LEU A 149 5.89 -8.32 18.76
C LEU A 149 4.43 -7.84 18.65
N SER A 150 3.82 -7.45 19.77
CA SER A 150 2.47 -6.87 19.77
C SER A 150 2.39 -5.62 18.89
N LYS A 151 3.28 -4.64 19.10
CA LYS A 151 3.35 -3.41 18.30
C LYS A 151 3.60 -3.68 16.81
N GLN A 152 4.45 -4.67 16.50
CA GLN A 152 4.72 -5.10 15.14
C GLN A 152 3.47 -5.70 14.48
N CYS A 153 2.71 -6.56 15.18
CA CYS A 153 1.44 -7.11 14.68
C CYS A 153 0.38 -6.03 14.50
N ASN A 154 0.29 -5.09 15.43
CA ASN A 154 -0.62 -3.93 15.38
C ASN A 154 -0.34 -3.08 14.14
N LEU A 155 0.92 -2.71 13.93
CA LEU A 155 1.34 -1.96 12.75
C LEU A 155 1.15 -2.76 11.45
N ALA A 156 1.40 -4.06 11.48
CA ALA A 156 1.16 -4.96 10.34
C ALA A 156 -0.30 -4.93 9.90
N SER A 157 -1.23 -5.06 10.85
CA SER A 157 -2.65 -5.08 10.56
C SER A 157 -3.09 -3.78 9.90
N PHE A 158 -2.68 -2.64 10.47
CA PHE A 158 -2.98 -1.33 9.90
C PHE A 158 -2.38 -1.14 8.50
N THR A 159 -1.06 -1.32 8.36
CA THR A 159 -0.36 -1.03 7.09
C THR A 159 -0.72 -2.02 5.98
N ALA A 160 -0.92 -3.31 6.30
CA ALA A 160 -1.41 -4.29 5.34
C ALA A 160 -2.84 -3.99 4.91
N THR A 161 -3.73 -3.60 5.83
CA THR A 161 -5.11 -3.22 5.47
C THR A 161 -5.10 -1.97 4.60
N ALA A 162 -4.38 -0.91 4.98
CA ALA A 162 -4.23 0.30 4.19
C ALA A 162 -3.70 0.02 2.78
N PHE A 163 -2.73 -0.88 2.67
CA PHE A 163 -2.21 -1.32 1.38
C PHE A 163 -3.28 -2.05 0.57
N ALA A 164 -3.94 -3.05 1.16
CA ALA A 164 -4.97 -3.88 0.54
C ALA A 164 -6.13 -3.06 -0.03
N VAL A 165 -6.65 -2.09 0.73
CA VAL A 165 -7.75 -1.21 0.29
C VAL A 165 -7.31 -0.12 -0.68
N GLY A 166 -6.02 -0.04 -0.99
CA GLY A 166 -5.49 0.94 -1.95
C GLY A 166 -5.40 2.35 -1.42
N ALA A 167 -5.12 2.54 -0.13
CA ALA A 167 -4.80 3.86 0.40
C ALA A 167 -3.61 4.47 -0.35
N HIS A 168 -2.52 3.70 -0.49
CA HIS A 168 -1.36 4.16 -1.25
C HIS A 168 -0.49 3.01 -1.78
N ASP A 169 -0.08 3.06 -3.04
CA ASP A 169 0.72 2.01 -3.67
C ASP A 169 2.14 1.92 -3.13
N TRP A 170 2.69 3.02 -2.62
CA TRP A 170 4.03 3.01 -2.04
C TRP A 170 4.14 2.22 -0.73
N LEU A 171 3.02 1.91 -0.07
CA LEU A 171 3.00 0.94 1.02
C LEU A 171 3.48 -0.45 0.55
N GLY A 172 3.38 -0.74 -0.75
CA GLY A 172 3.97 -1.92 -1.36
C GLY A 172 5.49 -1.97 -1.22
N ILE A 173 6.19 -0.83 -1.18
CA ILE A 173 7.65 -0.81 -0.95
C ILE A 173 7.97 -1.24 0.47
N THR A 174 7.23 -0.72 1.45
CA THR A 174 7.36 -1.13 2.84
C THR A 174 7.08 -2.63 2.98
N ALA A 175 6.00 -3.12 2.36
CA ALA A 175 5.67 -4.54 2.34
C ALA A 175 6.81 -5.37 1.73
N LEU A 176 7.35 -4.94 0.58
CA LEU A 176 8.44 -5.62 -0.10
C LEU A 176 9.71 -5.68 0.76
N TRP A 177 10.10 -4.54 1.34
CA TRP A 177 11.25 -4.47 2.24
C TRP A 177 11.04 -5.36 3.47
N TYR A 178 9.83 -5.37 4.03
CA TYR A 178 9.50 -6.21 5.17
C TYR A 178 9.62 -7.70 4.83
N LEU A 179 8.96 -8.14 3.75
CA LEU A 179 9.01 -9.52 3.28
C LEU A 179 10.43 -9.94 2.91
N HIS A 180 11.23 -9.03 2.38
CA HIS A 180 12.65 -9.23 2.16
C HIS A 180 13.40 -9.53 3.48
N GLN A 181 13.25 -8.69 4.50
CA GLN A 181 13.87 -8.91 5.81
C GLN A 181 13.42 -10.22 6.44
N ALA A 182 12.12 -10.50 6.39
CA ALA A 182 11.53 -11.68 7.02
C ALA A 182 11.88 -12.98 6.28
N LEU A 183 11.74 -13.04 4.97
CA LEU A 183 11.75 -14.30 4.22
C LEU A 183 13.04 -14.55 3.42
N GLU A 184 13.84 -13.52 3.14
CA GLU A 184 14.92 -13.60 2.14
C GLU A 184 16.33 -13.39 2.70
N ILE A 185 16.47 -12.98 3.96
CA ILE A 185 17.78 -12.72 4.58
C ILE A 185 18.30 -13.91 5.38
N SER A 186 17.51 -14.44 6.33
CA SER A 186 17.93 -15.58 7.15
C SER A 186 16.75 -16.32 7.77
N ASP A 187 16.89 -17.64 7.96
CA ASP A 187 15.86 -18.48 8.61
C ASP A 187 15.53 -18.03 10.04
N ARG A 188 16.52 -17.55 10.80
CA ARG A 188 16.31 -17.09 12.18
C ARG A 188 15.38 -15.88 12.24
N ILE A 189 15.54 -14.95 11.31
CA ILE A 189 14.66 -13.78 11.21
C ILE A 189 13.29 -14.21 10.72
N THR A 190 13.22 -15.18 9.79
CA THR A 190 11.95 -15.74 9.30
C THR A 190 11.06 -16.23 10.42
N VAL A 191 11.56 -17.06 11.33
CA VAL A 191 10.76 -17.58 12.46
C VAL A 191 10.28 -16.43 13.35
N ARG A 192 11.17 -15.50 13.71
CA ARG A 192 10.85 -14.34 14.57
C ARG A 192 9.77 -13.43 13.96
N LEU A 193 9.82 -13.23 12.65
CA LEU A 193 8.95 -12.30 11.91
C LEU A 193 7.75 -12.98 11.23
N ALA A 194 7.60 -14.29 11.40
CA ALA A 194 6.50 -15.05 10.84
C ALA A 194 5.12 -14.43 11.15
N PRO A 195 4.77 -14.05 12.40
CA PRO A 195 3.41 -13.60 12.74
C PRO A 195 2.97 -12.39 11.92
N ILE A 196 3.88 -11.44 11.74
CA ILE A 196 3.65 -10.22 10.95
C ILE A 196 3.57 -10.53 9.45
N THR A 197 4.47 -11.39 8.95
CA THR A 197 4.50 -11.79 7.54
C THR A 197 3.18 -12.43 7.16
N ILE A 198 2.60 -13.22 8.07
CA ILE A 198 1.28 -13.83 7.91
C ILE A 198 0.18 -12.77 7.83
N ILE A 199 0.19 -11.76 8.72
CA ILE A 199 -0.77 -10.65 8.66
C ILE A 199 -0.71 -9.98 7.28
N TRP A 200 0.48 -9.68 6.77
CA TRP A 200 0.64 -9.12 5.42
C TRP A 200 0.05 -10.00 4.32
N ILE A 201 0.38 -11.30 4.32
CA ILE A 201 -0.10 -12.23 3.30
C ILE A 201 -1.62 -12.41 3.40
N ARG A 202 -2.20 -12.53 4.59
CA ARG A 202 -3.64 -12.74 4.76
C ARG A 202 -4.46 -11.50 4.43
N THR A 203 -3.97 -10.33 4.82
CA THR A 203 -4.71 -9.08 4.66
C THR A 203 -4.52 -8.50 3.27
N ALA A 204 -3.28 -8.52 2.75
CA ALA A 204 -2.93 -7.86 1.50
C ALA A 204 -2.45 -8.82 0.39
N GLY A 205 -2.54 -10.14 0.59
CA GLY A 205 -2.02 -11.15 -0.35
C GLY A 205 -2.51 -10.99 -1.78
N ALA A 206 -3.80 -10.68 -1.98
CA ALA A 206 -4.35 -10.44 -3.31
C ALA A 206 -3.65 -9.26 -4.02
N LYS A 207 -3.38 -8.18 -3.29
CA LYS A 207 -2.70 -7.00 -3.84
C LYS A 207 -1.20 -7.23 -4.03
N LEU A 208 -0.55 -7.93 -3.10
CA LEU A 208 0.85 -8.35 -3.23
C LEU A 208 1.03 -9.23 -4.48
N LEU A 209 0.16 -10.22 -4.69
CA LEU A 209 0.18 -11.05 -5.88
C LEU A 209 -0.07 -10.22 -7.15
N THR A 210 -1.03 -9.29 -7.12
CA THR A 210 -1.28 -8.38 -8.25
C THR A 210 0.00 -7.62 -8.61
N PHE A 211 0.72 -7.11 -7.61
CA PHE A 211 2.01 -6.42 -7.83
C PHE A 211 3.07 -7.37 -8.41
N SER A 212 3.12 -8.63 -7.96
CA SER A 212 4.00 -9.66 -8.49
C SER A 212 3.70 -10.02 -9.95
N ILE A 213 2.43 -10.11 -10.34
CA ILE A 213 2.01 -10.35 -11.74
C ILE A 213 2.41 -9.16 -12.62
N LEU A 214 2.11 -7.95 -12.15
CA LEU A 214 2.41 -6.70 -12.87
C LEU A 214 3.89 -6.33 -12.84
N LYS A 215 4.73 -7.16 -12.19
CA LYS A 215 6.16 -6.94 -11.99
C LYS A 215 6.48 -5.53 -11.46
N LYS A 216 5.64 -5.07 -10.52
CA LYS A 216 5.65 -3.70 -10.01
C LYS A 216 7.02 -3.37 -9.44
N ASN A 217 7.60 -2.29 -9.95
CA ASN A 217 8.83 -1.70 -9.47
C ASN A 217 8.64 -0.19 -9.29
N TRP A 218 9.59 0.42 -8.59
CA TRP A 218 9.65 1.85 -8.34
C TRP A 218 11.02 2.39 -8.72
N GLU A 219 11.03 3.52 -9.40
CA GLU A 219 12.27 4.20 -9.77
C GLU A 219 12.72 5.10 -8.61
N ASN A 220 14.03 5.20 -8.37
CA ASN A 220 14.62 6.23 -7.52
C ASN A 220 14.44 7.58 -8.23
N LYS A 221 13.43 8.36 -7.83
CA LYS A 221 13.14 9.66 -8.46
C LYS A 221 13.65 10.86 -7.66
N SER A 222 14.22 10.66 -6.47
CA SER A 222 14.77 11.75 -5.65
C SER A 222 16.29 11.86 -5.82
N SER A 223 16.73 13.02 -6.31
CA SER A 223 18.14 13.45 -6.31
C SER A 223 18.59 14.02 -4.96
N ASP A 224 17.74 13.98 -3.93
CA ASP A 224 18.08 14.50 -2.60
C ASP A 224 19.04 13.56 -1.89
N ASN A 225 20.21 14.09 -1.55
CA ASN A 225 21.27 13.45 -0.76
C ASN A 225 20.77 13.16 0.66
N GLY A 226 20.01 12.09 0.84
CA GLY A 226 19.42 11.70 2.12
C GLY A 226 18.11 10.93 2.00
N ALA A 227 17.47 10.94 0.83
CA ALA A 227 16.23 10.21 0.61
C ALA A 227 16.46 8.69 0.64
N LEU A 228 15.44 7.97 1.14
CA LEU A 228 15.37 6.51 1.11
C LEU A 228 15.73 5.94 -0.27
N ASP A 229 16.77 5.11 -0.32
CA ASP A 229 17.19 4.42 -1.55
C ASP A 229 16.22 3.29 -1.90
N VAL A 230 15.14 3.64 -2.60
CA VAL A 230 14.06 2.74 -3.01
C VAL A 230 14.57 1.62 -3.94
N ALA A 231 15.61 1.86 -4.73
CA ALA A 231 16.17 0.85 -5.62
C ALA A 231 16.80 -0.30 -4.82
N SER A 232 17.54 -0.02 -3.74
CA SER A 232 18.13 -1.10 -2.92
C SER A 232 17.09 -1.90 -2.15
N LEU A 233 15.98 -1.28 -1.73
CA LEU A 233 14.87 -1.99 -1.06
C LEU A 233 14.18 -3.03 -1.96
N GLN A 234 14.34 -2.90 -3.28
CA GLN A 234 13.73 -3.77 -4.26
C GLN A 234 14.61 -4.97 -4.64
N ILE A 235 15.89 -4.98 -4.23
CA ILE A 235 16.81 -6.07 -4.54
C ILE A 235 16.36 -7.33 -3.76
N PRO A 236 16.29 -8.52 -4.41
CA PRO A 236 16.07 -9.79 -3.71
C PRO A 236 17.09 -10.03 -2.59
N GLY A 237 16.66 -10.63 -1.48
CA GLY A 237 17.56 -11.03 -0.40
C GLY A 237 18.43 -12.20 -0.79
N ILE A 238 19.48 -12.45 -0.01
CA ILE A 238 20.51 -13.44 -0.36
C ILE A 238 19.95 -14.85 -0.56
N LEU A 239 18.95 -15.25 0.23
CA LEU A 239 18.30 -16.55 0.08
C LEU A 239 17.50 -16.65 -1.23
N ALA A 240 16.78 -15.58 -1.58
CA ALA A 240 16.03 -15.51 -2.83
C ALA A 240 16.98 -15.51 -4.03
N GLN A 241 18.10 -14.78 -3.95
CA GLN A 241 19.14 -14.79 -4.98
C GLN A 241 19.76 -16.18 -5.16
N PHE A 242 20.04 -16.90 -4.07
CA PHE A 242 20.54 -18.28 -4.15
C PHE A 242 19.52 -19.25 -4.77
N ALA A 243 18.22 -18.99 -4.58
CA ALA A 243 17.15 -19.71 -5.25
C ALA A 243 16.94 -19.27 -6.72
N GLY A 244 17.75 -18.34 -7.24
CA GLY A 244 17.70 -17.89 -8.63
C GLY A 244 16.76 -16.73 -8.91
N VAL A 245 16.21 -16.07 -7.88
CA VAL A 245 15.39 -14.86 -8.04
C VAL A 245 16.29 -13.67 -8.39
N THR A 246 16.20 -13.18 -9.62
CA THR A 246 17.04 -12.08 -10.12
C THR A 246 16.28 -10.76 -10.33
N TYR A 247 14.94 -10.80 -10.37
CA TYR A 247 14.13 -9.61 -10.67
C TYR A 247 14.07 -8.65 -9.47
N HIS A 248 14.29 -7.36 -9.72
CA HIS A 248 14.17 -6.31 -8.69
C HIS A 248 12.73 -5.83 -8.58
N GLY A 249 12.21 -5.76 -7.36
CA GLY A 249 10.83 -5.36 -7.08
C GLY A 249 9.93 -6.56 -6.77
N PHE A 250 8.64 -6.41 -7.07
CA PHE A 250 7.70 -7.53 -7.01
C PHE A 250 7.81 -8.38 -8.27
N SER A 251 7.78 -9.70 -8.10
CA SER A 251 7.73 -10.64 -9.21
C SER A 251 7.07 -11.95 -8.78
N LEU A 252 6.64 -12.74 -9.76
CA LEU A 252 6.09 -14.07 -9.51
C LEU A 252 7.16 -15.02 -8.95
N GLU A 253 8.40 -14.93 -9.42
CA GLU A 253 9.52 -15.71 -8.90
C GLU A 253 9.72 -15.45 -7.40
N ARG A 254 9.63 -14.19 -6.99
CA ARG A 254 9.73 -13.78 -5.57
C ARG A 254 8.52 -14.24 -4.75
N TRP A 255 7.32 -14.16 -5.33
CA TRP A 255 6.08 -14.67 -4.70
C TRP A 255 6.16 -16.18 -4.43
N PHE A 256 6.57 -16.97 -5.43
CA PHE A 256 6.74 -18.41 -5.26
C PHE A 256 7.86 -18.74 -4.29
N PHE A 257 8.97 -18.00 -4.33
CA PHE A 257 10.01 -18.13 -3.32
C PHE A 257 9.45 -17.92 -1.90
N TRP A 258 8.70 -16.85 -1.64
CA TRP A 258 8.07 -16.63 -0.33
C TRP A 258 7.16 -17.78 0.10
N LYS A 259 6.38 -18.32 -0.84
CA LYS A 259 5.53 -19.47 -0.59
C LYS A 259 6.36 -20.70 -0.18
N GLU A 260 7.41 -21.03 -0.91
CA GLU A 260 8.32 -22.15 -0.60
C GLU A 260 8.94 -21.97 0.79
N ARG A 261 9.26 -20.74 1.19
CA ARG A 261 9.76 -20.45 2.54
C ARG A 261 8.74 -20.81 3.62
N PHE A 262 7.46 -20.48 3.42
CA PHE A 262 6.39 -20.92 4.32
C PHE A 262 6.15 -22.44 4.27
N GLU A 263 6.33 -23.09 3.12
CA GLU A 263 6.27 -24.55 3.03
C GLU A 263 7.36 -25.21 3.89
N CYS A 264 8.59 -24.68 3.87
CA CYS A 264 9.65 -25.13 4.77
C CYS A 264 9.29 -24.92 6.25
N LEU A 265 8.74 -23.75 6.62
CA LEU A 265 8.28 -23.48 8.00
C LEU A 265 7.12 -24.38 8.43
N SER A 266 6.32 -24.90 7.49
CA SER A 266 5.25 -25.85 7.80
C SER A 266 5.76 -27.23 8.22
N LEU A 267 7.07 -27.43 8.15
CA LEU A 267 7.80 -28.61 8.65
C LEU A 267 8.64 -28.29 9.90
N ASP A 268 8.55 -27.06 10.44
CA ASP A 268 9.28 -26.67 11.65
C ASP A 268 8.82 -27.50 12.87
N ASP A 269 9.70 -27.69 13.85
CA ASP A 269 9.42 -28.44 15.07
C ASP A 269 8.39 -27.71 15.95
N ASP A 270 8.43 -26.37 15.96
CA ASP A 270 7.50 -25.53 16.70
C ASP A 270 6.06 -25.62 16.15
N GLU A 271 5.12 -26.03 16.99
CA GLU A 271 3.73 -26.28 16.58
C GLU A 271 3.03 -24.99 16.12
N GLU A 272 3.24 -23.87 16.82
CA GLU A 272 2.58 -22.60 16.50
C GLU A 272 3.04 -22.08 15.13
N THR A 273 4.37 -22.03 14.92
CA THR A 273 4.99 -21.70 13.63
C THR A 273 4.49 -22.60 12.51
N ARG A 274 4.44 -23.91 12.76
CA ARG A 274 3.98 -24.90 11.78
C ARG A 274 2.52 -24.72 11.38
N ILE A 275 1.61 -24.54 12.34
CA ILE A 275 0.17 -24.35 12.07
C ILE A 275 -0.02 -23.11 11.20
N TRP A 276 0.61 -22.01 11.59
CA TRP A 276 0.47 -20.74 10.91
C TRP A 276 1.10 -20.73 9.51
N ALA A 277 2.26 -21.34 9.36
CA ALA A 277 2.91 -21.51 8.07
C ALA A 277 2.03 -22.34 7.12
N ARG A 278 1.49 -23.48 7.58
CA ARG A 278 0.60 -24.33 6.79
C ARG A 278 -0.66 -23.58 6.32
N ASP A 279 -1.27 -22.82 7.22
CA ASP A 279 -2.46 -22.03 6.89
C ASP A 279 -2.12 -20.94 5.85
N THR A 280 -0.96 -20.31 5.97
CA THR A 280 -0.47 -19.29 5.02
C THR A 280 -0.18 -19.89 3.64
N VAL A 281 0.46 -21.05 3.57
CA VAL A 281 0.65 -21.80 2.31
C VAL A 281 -0.70 -22.14 1.68
N GLY A 282 -1.67 -22.60 2.48
CA GLY A 282 -3.02 -22.87 2.02
C GLY A 282 -3.69 -21.63 1.42
N TYR A 283 -3.51 -20.47 2.04
CA TYR A 283 -4.00 -19.19 1.55
C TYR A 283 -3.33 -18.76 0.24
N MET A 284 -1.99 -18.81 0.16
CA MET A 284 -1.24 -18.47 -1.06
C MET A 284 -1.61 -19.40 -2.23
N THR A 285 -1.77 -20.70 -1.96
CA THR A 285 -2.17 -21.69 -2.96
C THR A 285 -3.55 -21.40 -3.56
N GLN A 286 -4.47 -20.84 -2.77
CA GLN A 286 -5.78 -20.42 -3.30
C GLN A 286 -5.61 -19.33 -4.36
N PHE A 287 -4.71 -18.37 -4.16
CA PHE A 287 -4.42 -17.37 -5.17
C PHE A 287 -3.71 -17.94 -6.40
N ASP A 288 -2.72 -18.83 -6.20
CA ASP A 288 -2.02 -19.47 -7.32
C ASP A 288 -2.99 -20.21 -8.23
N SER A 289 -3.99 -20.90 -7.63
CA SER A 289 -5.02 -21.60 -8.40
C SER A 289 -5.81 -20.66 -9.31
N MET A 290 -6.00 -19.39 -8.92
CA MET A 290 -6.72 -18.37 -9.69
C MET A 290 -5.90 -17.88 -10.89
N LEU A 291 -4.57 -17.84 -10.78
CA LEU A 291 -3.68 -17.48 -11.90
C LEU A 291 -3.88 -18.44 -13.09
N CYS A 292 -4.07 -19.73 -12.82
CA CYS A 292 -4.21 -20.76 -13.83
C CYS A 292 -5.54 -20.68 -14.62
N TYR A 293 -6.59 -20.09 -14.04
CA TYR A 293 -7.89 -19.99 -14.73
C TYR A 293 -7.84 -19.02 -15.92
N GLY A 294 -7.11 -17.90 -15.82
CA GLY A 294 -7.00 -16.93 -16.91
C GLY A 294 -6.17 -17.39 -18.11
N ILE A 295 -5.24 -18.32 -17.91
CA ILE A 295 -4.38 -18.86 -18.98
C ILE A 295 -5.12 -19.94 -19.78
N SER A 296 -5.97 -20.74 -19.12
CA SER A 296 -6.72 -21.83 -19.75
C SER A 296 -7.86 -21.34 -20.67
N GLU A 297 -8.50 -20.20 -20.35
CA GLU A 297 -9.56 -19.65 -21.20
C GLU A 297 -9.05 -19.01 -22.48
N LYS A 298 -7.88 -18.34 -22.45
CA LYS A 298 -7.24 -17.82 -23.67
C LYS A 298 -6.87 -18.93 -24.65
N ALA A 299 -6.40 -20.06 -24.15
CA ALA A 299 -6.11 -21.24 -24.97
C ALA A 299 -7.37 -21.87 -25.58
N LYS A 300 -8.54 -21.73 -24.95
CA LYS A 300 -9.82 -22.21 -25.51
C LYS A 300 -10.41 -21.26 -26.56
N MET A 301 -10.25 -19.95 -26.42
CA MET A 301 -10.77 -19.00 -27.41
C MET A 301 -9.92 -18.93 -28.69
N GLU A 302 -8.61 -19.19 -28.62
CA GLU A 302 -7.77 -19.30 -29.84
C GLU A 302 -8.01 -20.61 -30.60
N GLY A 303 -8.44 -21.68 -29.93
CA GLY A 303 -8.72 -22.98 -30.56
C GLY A 303 -9.97 -23.02 -31.45
N ASP A 304 -10.97 -22.16 -31.19
CA ASP A 304 -12.24 -22.14 -31.92
C ASP A 304 -12.30 -21.10 -33.06
N SER A 305 -11.32 -20.21 -33.16
CA SER A 305 -11.31 -19.16 -34.20
C SER A 305 -10.62 -19.55 -35.52
N THR A 306 -9.91 -20.69 -35.58
CA THR A 306 -9.21 -21.14 -36.80
C THR A 306 -10.01 -22.07 -37.73
N LEU A 307 -11.32 -22.23 -37.53
CA LEU A 307 -12.18 -23.04 -38.40
C LEU A 307 -13.14 -22.18 -39.25
N ARG A 308 -12.70 -21.03 -39.77
CA ARG A 308 -13.37 -20.40 -40.91
C ARG A 308 -12.51 -19.33 -41.57
N GLU A 309 -11.78 -19.73 -42.60
CA GLU A 309 -11.48 -18.98 -43.83
C GLU A 309 -10.23 -19.58 -44.50
N LYS A 310 -10.44 -20.69 -45.22
CA LYS A 310 -9.61 -21.01 -46.37
C LYS A 310 -10.52 -20.94 -47.58
N ASP A 311 -10.54 -19.79 -48.24
CA ASP A 311 -10.66 -19.78 -49.69
C ASP A 311 -10.33 -18.40 -50.28
N LYS A 312 -9.53 -18.44 -51.36
CA LYS A 312 -9.21 -17.37 -52.33
C LYS A 312 -8.11 -16.38 -51.94
N ASN A 313 -6.89 -16.63 -52.40
CA ASN A 313 -6.45 -16.15 -53.74
C ASN A 313 -4.97 -16.48 -53.98
N LYS A 314 -4.72 -17.29 -55.02
CA LYS A 314 -3.45 -17.33 -55.75
C LYS A 314 -3.66 -16.55 -57.04
N ASN A 315 -2.82 -15.57 -57.34
CA ASN A 315 -2.09 -15.47 -58.62
C ASN A 315 -1.26 -14.19 -58.77
N LEU A 316 0.01 -14.43 -59.15
CA LEU A 316 0.90 -13.63 -60.02
C LEU A 316 1.26 -12.18 -59.64
N LYS A 317 2.44 -11.63 -59.92
CA LYS A 317 3.83 -12.05 -60.23
C LYS A 317 4.52 -10.71 -60.60
N THR A 318 5.76 -10.45 -60.13
CA THR A 318 6.85 -9.67 -60.77
C THR A 318 6.56 -8.22 -61.24
N ASP A 319 7.41 -7.20 -61.17
CA ASP A 319 8.87 -7.08 -61.05
C ASP A 319 9.19 -5.58 -60.82
N GLY A 320 10.41 -5.25 -60.38
CA GLY A 320 11.10 -4.04 -60.84
C GLY A 320 11.31 -2.83 -59.90
N SER A 321 12.59 -2.69 -59.48
CA SER A 321 13.39 -1.43 -59.49
C SER A 321 13.46 -0.49 -58.27
N LYS A 322 14.61 -0.59 -57.58
CA LYS A 322 15.58 0.47 -57.16
C LYS A 322 15.09 1.86 -56.72
N ALA A 323 15.42 2.26 -55.49
CA ALA A 323 16.55 3.17 -55.14
C ALA A 323 16.28 3.99 -53.85
N ASN A 324 17.23 3.90 -52.91
CA ASN A 324 17.66 4.85 -51.86
C ASN A 324 16.71 5.95 -51.35
N LYS A 325 16.54 6.02 -50.02
CA LYS A 325 17.05 7.12 -49.17
C LYS A 325 16.79 6.90 -47.68
N GLU A 326 17.68 7.48 -46.90
CA GLU A 326 17.77 7.57 -45.44
C GLU A 326 16.47 8.08 -44.79
N GLY A 327 16.19 7.60 -43.58
CA GLY A 327 15.11 8.10 -42.74
C GLY A 327 15.28 7.64 -41.29
N HIS A 328 15.69 8.59 -40.45
CA HIS A 328 15.71 8.52 -38.99
C HIS A 328 14.32 8.11 -38.47
N GLY A 329 14.22 6.98 -37.78
CA GLY A 329 12.98 6.51 -37.15
C GLY A 329 12.94 6.92 -35.68
N ASP A 330 12.22 7.99 -35.36
CA ASP A 330 11.74 8.26 -34.01
C ASP A 330 10.71 7.19 -33.62
N TYR A 331 11.01 6.39 -32.59
CA TYR A 331 10.04 5.51 -31.97
C TYR A 331 9.15 6.33 -31.04
N LYS A 332 8.02 6.80 -31.59
CA LYS A 332 6.90 7.30 -30.80
C LYS A 332 6.22 6.11 -30.13
N ILE A 333 6.54 5.87 -28.86
CA ILE A 333 5.79 4.94 -28.01
C ILE A 333 4.45 5.62 -27.71
N GLU A 334 3.40 5.23 -28.44
CA GLU A 334 2.03 5.58 -28.06
C GLU A 334 1.68 4.75 -26.82
N ALA A 335 1.46 5.45 -25.70
CA ALA A 335 0.98 4.87 -24.47
C ALA A 335 -0.42 4.28 -24.73
N ASP A 336 -0.50 2.97 -24.71
CA ASP A 336 -1.73 2.22 -24.88
C ASP A 336 -2.62 2.47 -23.65
N ASN A 337 -3.72 3.20 -23.83
CA ASN A 337 -4.70 3.57 -22.80
C ASN A 337 -5.58 2.37 -22.35
N ASN A 338 -5.04 1.15 -22.38
CA ASN A 338 -5.76 -0.08 -22.04
C ASN A 338 -5.66 -0.45 -20.54
N TYR A 339 -5.40 0.53 -19.67
CA TYR A 339 -5.23 0.32 -18.23
C TYR A 339 -6.56 0.09 -17.49
N ASP A 340 -7.67 0.64 -17.98
CA ASP A 340 -8.98 0.54 -17.30
C ASP A 340 -9.57 -0.87 -17.33
N GLY A 341 -9.40 -1.61 -18.44
CA GLY A 341 -9.97 -2.95 -18.59
C GLY A 341 -9.33 -3.99 -17.65
N GLN A 342 -8.03 -3.88 -17.39
CA GLN A 342 -7.34 -4.76 -16.43
C GLN A 342 -7.72 -4.43 -14.98
N LEU A 343 -7.93 -3.15 -14.65
CA LEU A 343 -8.32 -2.74 -13.30
C LEU A 343 -9.71 -3.25 -12.94
N THR A 344 -10.66 -3.17 -13.88
CA THR A 344 -12.03 -3.70 -13.67
C THR A 344 -12.03 -5.20 -13.44
N SER A 345 -11.27 -5.97 -14.25
CA SER A 345 -11.17 -7.42 -14.10
C SER A 345 -10.54 -7.84 -12.76
N THR A 346 -9.54 -7.09 -12.30
CA THR A 346 -8.88 -7.36 -11.01
C THR A 346 -9.79 -7.04 -9.82
N MET A 347 -10.60 -5.98 -9.93
CA MET A 347 -11.55 -5.56 -8.89
C MET A 347 -12.76 -6.52 -8.79
N GLU A 348 -13.24 -7.04 -9.92
CA GLU A 348 -14.25 -8.10 -9.95
C GLU A 348 -13.76 -9.39 -9.29
N MET A 349 -12.49 -9.76 -9.52
CA MET A 349 -11.87 -10.92 -8.90
C MET A 349 -11.71 -10.75 -7.38
N ALA A 350 -11.30 -9.56 -6.91
CA ALA A 350 -11.23 -9.24 -5.49
C ALA A 350 -12.61 -9.26 -4.80
N THR A 351 -13.64 -8.77 -5.49
CA THR A 351 -15.03 -8.80 -4.99
C THR A 351 -15.58 -10.22 -4.91
N ALA A 352 -15.24 -11.08 -5.88
CA ALA A 352 -15.57 -12.50 -5.83
C ALA A 352 -14.85 -13.21 -4.67
N LEU A 353 -13.62 -12.79 -4.35
CA LEU A 353 -12.81 -13.31 -3.24
C LEU A 353 -13.49 -13.10 -1.89
N GLU A 354 -13.93 -11.87 -1.61
CA GLU A 354 -14.55 -11.51 -0.33
C GLU A 354 -15.91 -12.22 -0.16
N ASN A 355 -16.69 -12.30 -1.23
CA ASN A 355 -17.95 -13.05 -1.22
C ASN A 355 -17.76 -14.55 -0.95
N LYS A 356 -16.68 -15.16 -1.48
CA LYS A 356 -16.37 -16.57 -1.21
C LYS A 356 -15.92 -16.77 0.22
N ARG A 357 -15.10 -15.87 0.78
CA ARG A 357 -14.66 -15.88 2.18
C ARG A 357 -15.85 -15.80 3.14
N LEU A 358 -16.77 -14.86 2.91
CA LEU A 358 -17.98 -14.71 3.72
C LEU A 358 -18.84 -15.98 3.73
N ARG A 359 -18.97 -16.68 2.59
CA ARG A 359 -19.70 -17.95 2.50
C ARG A 359 -19.05 -19.08 3.29
N LEU A 360 -17.72 -19.13 3.35
CA LEU A 360 -17.00 -20.15 4.11
C LEU A 360 -17.10 -19.90 5.62
N LEU A 361 -17.09 -18.63 6.06
CA LEU A 361 -17.31 -18.27 7.46
C LEU A 361 -18.71 -18.60 7.97
N VAL A 362 -19.74 -18.47 7.12
CA VAL A 362 -21.12 -18.88 7.47
C VAL A 362 -21.20 -20.40 7.67
N ARG A 363 -20.52 -21.20 6.84
CA ARG A 363 -20.53 -22.67 6.93
C ARG A 363 -19.76 -23.27 8.12
N GLN A 364 -18.95 -22.47 8.82
CA GLN A 364 -18.23 -22.92 10.02
C GLN A 364 -19.02 -22.66 11.31
N LYS A 365 -20.15 -21.94 11.23
CA LYS A 365 -21.03 -21.65 12.37
C LYS A 365 -22.25 -22.58 12.46
N ASP A 366 -22.44 -23.44 11.46
CA ASP A 366 -23.40 -24.54 11.41
C ASP A 366 -22.66 -25.87 11.58
#